data_AF-A0A937Y7C9-F1
#
_entry.id   AF-A0A937Y7C9-F1
#
_cell.length_a   1.000
_cell.length_b   1.000
_cell.length_c   1.000
_cell.angle_alpha   90.00
_cell.angle_beta   90.00
_cell.angle_gamma   90.00
#
_symmetry.space_group_name_H-M   'P 1'
#
loop_
_entity.id
_entity.type
_entity.pdbx_description
1 polymer ?
#
loop_
_entity_poly.entity_id
_entity_poly.type
_entity_poly.pdbx_seq_one_letter_code
_entity_poly.pdbx_strand_id
1 'polypeptide(L)'
;MGYELVDVEFGQRGLLRIVIDSPAGIRVEDCEQVSRQLSHLFTVENIDYDRLEISSPGLDRPLRQPRDFVRFASNRITLRLRQPFQGRRNFEGILTVEDEGRFGLELVEPENNTPRKPGAGRPAAKRAGAARKAVKPGEQEAPVTVRKLIFSLDEVERARLVPIVKF
;
A
#
# COMPACT_ATOMS: atom_id res chain seq x y z
N MET A 1 -21.13 2.87 17.03
CA MET A 1 -20.33 1.81 16.38
C MET A 1 -18.84 2.12 16.38
N GLY A 2 -18.40 3.37 16.20
CA GLY A 2 -16.98 3.72 16.38
C GLY A 2 -16.04 3.20 15.29
N TYR A 3 -16.61 2.64 14.21
CA TYR A 3 -15.87 2.24 13.02
C TYR A 3 -15.58 3.44 12.12
N GLU A 4 -14.43 3.40 11.48
CA GLU A 4 -13.96 4.34 10.48
C GLU A 4 -14.24 3.77 9.08
N LEU A 5 -14.85 4.57 8.21
CA LEU A 5 -15.06 4.19 6.81
C LEU A 5 -13.80 4.49 6.00
N VAL A 6 -13.15 3.45 5.49
CA VAL A 6 -11.89 3.57 4.74
C VAL A 6 -12.13 3.70 3.24
N ASP A 7 -13.01 2.85 2.70
CA ASP A 7 -13.32 2.83 1.28
C ASP A 7 -14.72 2.28 1.00
N VAL A 8 -15.31 2.73 -0.10
CA VAL A 8 -16.58 2.21 -0.64
C VAL A 8 -16.41 2.03 -2.14
N GLU A 9 -16.64 0.82 -2.61
CA GLU A 9 -16.54 0.47 -4.03
C GLU A 9 -17.84 -0.19 -4.51
N PHE A 10 -18.35 0.31 -5.64
CA PHE A 10 -19.45 -0.31 -6.37
C PHE A 10 -18.87 -1.14 -7.52
N GLY A 11 -18.95 -2.45 -7.38
CA GLY A 11 -18.53 -3.41 -8.39
C GLY A 11 -19.60 -3.66 -9.45
N GLN A 12 -19.26 -4.51 -10.42
CA GLN A 12 -20.22 -4.98 -11.43
C GLN A 12 -21.28 -5.89 -10.79
N ARG A 13 -22.50 -5.91 -11.35
CA ARG A 13 -23.64 -6.73 -10.88
C ARG A 13 -24.06 -6.42 -9.44
N GLY A 14 -24.23 -5.13 -9.12
CA GLY A 14 -24.79 -4.72 -7.82
C GLY A 14 -23.95 -5.09 -6.60
N LEU A 15 -22.64 -5.36 -6.77
CA LEU A 15 -21.74 -5.64 -5.66
C LEU A 15 -21.37 -4.33 -4.95
N LEU A 16 -21.67 -4.23 -3.65
CA LEU A 16 -21.24 -3.13 -2.80
C LEU A 16 -20.19 -3.63 -1.83
N ARG A 17 -18.95 -3.16 -1.98
CA ARG A 17 -17.84 -3.48 -1.09
C ARG A 17 -17.53 -2.28 -0.20
N ILE A 18 -17.53 -2.54 1.11
CA ILE A 18 -17.28 -1.52 2.14
C ILE A 18 -16.09 -1.97 2.98
N VAL A 19 -15.13 -1.08 3.11
CA VAL A 19 -13.93 -1.30 3.90
C VAL A 19 -14.03 -0.48 5.18
N ILE A 20 -14.10 -1.18 6.32
CA ILE A 20 -14.21 -0.57 7.65
C ILE A 20 -12.94 -0.78 8.46
N ASP A 21 -12.61 0.16 9.34
CA ASP A 21 -11.49 0.01 10.26
C ASP A 21 -11.84 0.49 11.67
N SER A 22 -11.02 0.09 12.64
CA SER A 22 -11.15 0.45 14.05
C SER A 22 -9.76 0.59 14.66
N PRO A 23 -9.54 1.54 15.60
CA PRO A 23 -8.30 1.61 16.36
C PRO A 23 -7.95 0.33 17.14
N ALA A 24 -8.94 -0.46 17.53
CA ALA A 24 -8.74 -1.73 18.23
C ALA A 24 -8.55 -2.92 17.27
N GLY A 25 -8.54 -2.68 15.96
CA GLY A 25 -8.67 -3.70 14.92
C GLY A 25 -10.12 -4.11 14.70
N ILE A 26 -10.36 -4.78 13.57
CA ILE A 26 -11.67 -5.28 13.17
C ILE A 26 -11.66 -6.81 13.24
N ARG A 27 -12.64 -7.37 13.97
CA ARG A 27 -12.89 -8.81 14.03
C ARG A 27 -14.02 -9.20 13.07
N VAL A 28 -14.23 -10.51 12.90
CA VAL A 28 -15.30 -11.03 12.04
C VAL A 28 -16.68 -10.63 12.57
N GLU A 29 -16.84 -10.58 13.88
CA GLU A 29 -18.09 -10.17 14.54
C GLU A 29 -18.45 -8.70 14.23
N ASP A 30 -17.45 -7.83 14.09
CA ASP A 30 -17.65 -6.42 13.76
C ASP A 30 -18.14 -6.27 12.31
N CYS A 31 -17.56 -7.05 11.38
CA CYS A 31 -18.01 -7.12 9.99
C CYS A 31 -19.47 -7.60 9.89
N GLU A 32 -19.86 -8.61 10.67
CA GLU A 32 -21.25 -9.07 10.73
C GLU A 32 -22.20 -7.99 11.27
N GLN A 33 -21.82 -7.29 12.35
CA GLN A 33 -22.65 -6.23 12.92
C GLN A 33 -22.90 -5.11 11.92
N VAL A 34 -21.86 -4.65 11.22
CA VAL A 34 -22.00 -3.61 10.20
C VAL A 34 -22.84 -4.11 9.03
N SER A 35 -22.68 -5.37 8.63
CA SER A 35 -23.46 -5.97 7.54
C SER A 35 -24.95 -5.97 7.82
N ARG A 36 -25.33 -6.38 9.03
CA ARG A 36 -26.73 -6.39 9.47
C ARG A 36 -27.30 -4.98 9.51
N GLN A 37 -26.57 -4.02 10.09
CA GLN A 37 -27.06 -2.64 10.18
C GLN A 37 -27.23 -1.98 8.81
N LEU A 38 -26.25 -2.14 7.91
CA LEU A 38 -26.32 -1.57 6.57
C LEU A 38 -27.43 -2.21 5.74
N SER A 39 -27.64 -3.52 5.86
CA SER A 39 -28.73 -4.20 5.16
C SER A 39 -30.10 -3.65 5.57
N HIS A 40 -30.30 -3.39 6.86
CA HIS A 40 -31.54 -2.78 7.36
C HIS A 40 -31.71 -1.35 6.85
N LEU A 41 -30.64 -0.55 6.88
CA LEU A 41 -30.68 0.84 6.45
C LEU A 41 -30.93 0.96 4.94
N PHE A 42 -30.26 0.14 4.12
CA PHE A 42 -30.45 0.11 2.67
C PHE A 42 -31.85 -0.33 2.27
N THR A 43 -32.48 -1.22 3.05
CA THR A 43 -33.90 -1.58 2.85
C THR A 43 -34.82 -0.38 3.08
N VAL A 44 -34.56 0.44 4.10
CA VAL A 44 -35.36 1.63 4.42
C VAL A 44 -35.15 2.74 3.39
N GLU A 45 -33.91 2.96 2.97
CA GLU A 45 -33.53 4.00 2.00
C GLU A 45 -33.77 3.59 0.53
N ASN A 46 -34.29 2.38 0.27
CA ASN A 46 -34.47 1.80 -1.07
C ASN A 46 -33.19 1.81 -1.92
N ILE A 47 -32.05 1.46 -1.32
CA ILE A 47 -30.79 1.29 -2.04
C ILE A 47 -30.74 -0.15 -2.57
N ASP A 48 -30.84 -0.31 -3.89
CA ASP A 48 -30.70 -1.61 -4.55
C ASP A 48 -29.23 -2.06 -4.60
N TYR A 49 -28.96 -3.22 -4.00
CA TYR A 49 -27.67 -3.92 -4.10
C TYR A 49 -27.93 -5.43 -4.20
N ASP A 50 -27.14 -6.14 -5.01
CA ASP A 50 -27.24 -7.60 -5.17
C ASP A 50 -26.43 -8.34 -4.11
N ARG A 51 -25.26 -7.79 -3.74
CA ARG A 51 -24.36 -8.40 -2.75
C ARG A 51 -23.62 -7.33 -1.95
N LEU A 52 -23.65 -7.45 -0.62
CA LEU A 52 -22.90 -6.60 0.30
C LEU A 52 -21.67 -7.36 0.83
N GLU A 53 -20.49 -6.80 0.62
CA GLU A 53 -19.23 -7.31 1.17
C GLU A 53 -18.65 -6.29 2.16
N ILE A 54 -18.42 -6.71 3.39
CA ILE A 54 -17.73 -5.90 4.39
C ILE A 54 -16.41 -6.56 4.72
N SER A 55 -15.36 -5.77 4.61
CA SER A 55 -13.99 -6.20 4.85
C SER A 55 -13.29 -5.19 5.74
N SER A 56 -12.30 -5.67 6.50
CA SER A 56 -11.30 -4.79 7.05
C SER A 56 -10.19 -4.57 6.02
N PRO A 57 -9.51 -3.41 6.01
CA PRO A 57 -8.36 -3.17 5.14
C PRO A 57 -7.17 -4.10 5.49
N GLY A 58 -7.26 -4.82 6.61
CA GLY A 58 -6.25 -5.73 7.10
C GLY A 58 -4.92 -5.01 7.34
N LEU A 59 -3.85 -5.70 6.98
CA LEU A 59 -2.47 -5.25 7.17
C LEU A 59 -1.97 -4.25 6.11
N ASP A 60 -2.68 -4.10 4.99
CA ASP A 60 -2.32 -3.23 3.85
C ASP A 60 -3.21 -1.97 3.82
N ARG A 61 -3.43 -1.33 4.99
CA ARG A 61 -4.32 -0.15 5.11
C ARG A 61 -3.80 0.97 4.20
N PRO A 62 -4.64 1.48 3.27
CA PRO A 62 -4.27 2.63 2.46
C PRO A 62 -4.25 3.89 3.32
N LEU A 63 -3.18 4.68 3.19
CA LEU A 63 -3.05 5.99 3.81
C LEU A 63 -3.51 7.03 2.78
N ARG A 64 -4.66 7.67 3.02
CA ARG A 64 -5.23 8.68 2.10
C ARG A 64 -5.31 10.05 2.76
N GLN A 65 -5.65 10.11 4.05
CA GLN A 65 -5.83 11.39 4.75
C GLN A 65 -4.55 11.82 5.48
N PRO A 66 -4.28 13.13 5.61
CA PRO A 66 -3.15 13.63 6.41
C PRO A 66 -3.13 13.05 7.84
N ARG A 67 -4.32 12.86 8.43
CA ARG A 67 -4.49 12.29 9.77
C ARG A 67 -3.96 10.86 9.85
N ASP A 68 -4.07 10.07 8.79
CA ASP A 68 -3.53 8.73 8.72
C ASP A 68 -1.99 8.78 8.80
N PHE A 69 -1.36 9.65 8.03
CA PHE A 69 0.10 9.78 8.03
C PHE A 69 0.64 10.22 9.39
N VAL A 70 -0.06 11.11 10.09
CA VAL A 70 0.33 11.53 11.45
C VAL A 70 0.14 10.39 12.45
N ARG A 71 -0.99 9.67 12.37
CA ARG A 71 -1.30 8.55 13.28
C ARG A 71 -0.31 7.40 13.14
N PHE A 72 0.14 7.14 11.92
CA PHE A 72 1.09 6.07 11.62
C PHE A 72 2.51 6.59 11.42
N ALA A 73 2.84 7.76 11.96
CA ALA A 73 4.22 8.21 12.09
C ALA A 73 5.07 7.10 12.73
N SER A 74 6.29 6.95 12.24
CA SER A 74 7.26 5.90 12.61
C SER A 74 6.90 4.47 12.19
N ASN A 75 5.82 4.26 11.42
CA ASN A 75 5.54 2.95 10.81
C ASN A 75 6.13 2.83 9.42
N ARG A 76 6.35 1.58 8.99
CA ARG A 76 6.83 1.27 7.65
C ARG A 76 5.68 1.37 6.65
N ILE A 77 5.87 2.12 5.57
CA ILE A 77 4.88 2.32 4.52
C ILE A 77 5.48 2.06 3.14
N THR A 78 4.64 1.59 2.22
CA THR A 78 4.93 1.59 0.79
C THR A 78 4.29 2.83 0.17
N LEU A 79 5.11 3.66 -0.45
CA LEU A 79 4.72 4.90 -1.10
C LEU A 79 4.90 4.79 -2.61
N ARG A 80 3.87 5.15 -3.37
CA ARG A 80 3.94 5.33 -4.82
C ARG A 80 3.69 6.79 -5.15
N LEU A 81 4.67 7.43 -5.78
CA LEU A 81 4.58 8.82 -6.22
C LEU A 81 3.95 8.91 -7.62
N ARG A 82 3.25 10.02 -7.87
CA ARG A 82 2.68 10.36 -9.19
C ARG A 82 3.77 10.64 -10.22
N GLN A 83 4.77 11.40 -9.81
CA GLN A 83 5.96 11.70 -10.61
C GLN A 83 7.11 10.79 -10.20
N PRO A 84 7.92 10.29 -11.15
CA PRO A 84 9.10 9.51 -10.81
C PRO A 84 10.11 10.40 -10.08
N PHE A 85 10.51 10.00 -8.88
CA PHE A 85 11.61 10.59 -8.16
C PHE A 85 12.86 9.74 -8.39
N GLN A 86 13.95 10.34 -8.89
CA GLN A 86 15.18 9.60 -9.24
C GLN A 86 14.95 8.37 -10.14
N GLY A 87 14.00 8.46 -11.09
CA GLY A 87 13.67 7.37 -12.02
C GLY A 87 12.88 6.20 -11.41
N ARG A 88 12.48 6.28 -10.13
CA ARG A 88 11.64 5.29 -9.45
C ARG A 88 10.33 5.94 -8.98
N ARG A 89 9.24 5.18 -8.97
CA ARG A 89 7.93 5.65 -8.47
C ARG A 89 7.51 4.99 -7.18
N ASN A 90 8.00 3.78 -6.92
CA ASN A 90 7.69 3.01 -5.72
C ASN A 90 8.86 3.13 -4.75
N PHE A 91 8.52 3.45 -3.51
CA PHE A 91 9.42 3.62 -2.38
C PHE A 91 8.85 2.88 -1.19
N GLU A 92 9.74 2.37 -0.35
CA GLU A 92 9.36 1.73 0.90
C GLU A 92 10.27 2.29 1.99
N GLY A 93 9.69 2.60 3.15
CA GLY A 93 10.45 3.27 4.19
C GLY A 93 9.65 3.53 5.45
N ILE A 94 10.29 4.15 6.43
CA ILE A 94 9.64 4.56 7.68
C ILE A 94 9.08 5.96 7.49
N LEU A 95 7.78 6.11 7.75
CA LEU A 95 7.09 7.39 7.67
C LEU A 95 7.52 8.29 8.83
N THR A 96 7.87 9.53 8.55
CA THR A 96 8.17 10.59 9.52
C THR A 96 7.27 11.78 9.22
N VAL A 97 6.81 12.48 10.25
CA VAL A 97 6.04 13.72 10.09
C VAL A 97 7.03 14.87 10.15
N GLU A 98 7.01 15.75 9.16
CA GLU A 98 7.81 16.97 9.16
C GLU A 98 6.92 18.18 9.51
N ASP A 99 7.56 19.30 9.81
CA ASP A 99 6.87 20.57 9.98
C ASP A 99 6.22 21.06 8.68
N GLU A 100 5.24 21.97 8.81
CA GLU A 100 4.53 22.62 7.68
C GLU A 100 3.65 21.70 6.83
N GLY A 101 3.19 20.56 7.36
CA GLY A 101 2.26 19.66 6.64
C GLY A 101 2.93 18.79 5.58
N ARG A 102 4.25 18.63 5.67
CA ARG A 102 5.04 17.72 4.84
C ARG A 102 5.27 16.39 5.54
N PHE A 103 5.58 15.36 4.76
CA PHE A 103 5.88 14.03 5.26
C PHE A 103 7.26 13.59 4.77
N GLY A 104 8.04 13.00 5.67
CA GLY A 104 9.31 12.38 5.37
C GLY A 104 9.12 10.87 5.21
N LEU A 105 9.78 10.26 4.23
CA LEU A 105 9.95 8.82 4.13
C LEU A 105 11.43 8.52 4.27
N GLU A 106 11.80 7.85 5.35
CA GLU A 106 13.13 7.30 5.54
C GLU A 106 13.23 6.00 4.74
N LEU A 107 13.87 6.06 3.58
CA LEU A 107 13.95 4.92 2.67
C LEU A 107 14.72 3.77 3.32
N VAL A 108 14.05 2.63 3.49
CA VAL A 108 14.72 1.39 3.88
C VAL A 108 15.12 0.73 2.57
N GLU A 109 16.42 0.73 2.26
CA GLU A 109 16.90 0.11 1.03
C GLU A 109 16.44 -1.36 1.01
N PRO A 110 15.73 -1.79 -0.04
CA PRO A 110 15.40 -3.20 -0.17
C PRO A 110 16.71 -3.91 -0.51
N GLU A 111 17.25 -4.67 0.43
CA GLU A 111 18.27 -5.67 0.14
C GLU A 111 17.67 -6.63 -0.91
N ASN A 112 18.10 -6.51 -2.16
CA ASN A 112 17.77 -7.37 -3.29
C ASN A 112 16.27 -7.68 -3.53
N ASN A 113 15.59 -6.84 -4.30
CA ASN A 113 14.54 -7.34 -5.19
C ASN A 113 14.92 -7.04 -6.64
N THR A 114 15.65 -7.99 -7.23
CA THR A 114 15.90 -8.08 -8.67
C THR A 114 14.58 -7.86 -9.41
N PRO A 115 14.49 -6.96 -10.40
CA PRO A 115 13.25 -6.74 -11.12
C PRO A 115 12.79 -8.06 -11.79
N ARG A 116 11.81 -8.74 -11.19
CA ARG A 116 11.06 -9.78 -11.89
C ARG A 116 10.26 -9.08 -12.98
N LYS A 117 10.78 -9.18 -14.21
CA LYS A 117 10.10 -8.75 -15.43
C LYS A 117 8.63 -9.25 -15.40
N PRO A 118 7.64 -8.41 -15.73
CA PRO A 118 6.29 -8.89 -15.98
C PRO A 118 6.30 -9.82 -17.20
N GLY A 119 5.59 -10.94 -17.09
CA GLY A 119 5.63 -12.05 -18.05
C GLY A 119 5.34 -11.61 -19.48
N ALA A 120 6.32 -11.79 -20.35
CA ALA A 120 6.10 -11.84 -21.79
C ALA A 120 5.73 -13.28 -22.17
N GLY A 121 4.68 -13.42 -22.96
CA GLY A 121 4.19 -14.70 -23.48
C GLY A 121 5.26 -15.50 -24.22
N ARG A 122 5.00 -16.80 -24.33
CA ARG A 122 5.71 -17.77 -25.19
C ARG A 122 6.04 -17.13 -26.56
N PRO A 123 7.24 -17.37 -27.12
CA PRO A 123 7.38 -18.56 -27.95
C PRO A 123 8.76 -19.25 -27.88
N ALA A 124 8.80 -20.46 -28.42
CA ALA A 124 9.99 -21.28 -28.64
C ALA A 124 10.86 -20.75 -29.80
N ALA A 125 12.20 -20.79 -29.67
CA ALA A 125 13.14 -21.27 -30.71
C ALA A 125 14.62 -21.04 -30.35
N LYS A 126 15.39 -22.12 -30.54
CA LYS A 126 16.78 -22.23 -31.05
C LYS A 126 17.97 -21.46 -30.42
N ARG A 127 18.81 -22.29 -29.78
CA ARG A 127 20.25 -22.57 -30.03
C ARG A 127 21.33 -21.45 -30.00
N ALA A 128 22.37 -21.81 -29.23
CA ALA A 128 23.82 -21.71 -29.49
C ALA A 128 24.59 -20.45 -29.06
N GLY A 129 25.77 -20.67 -28.45
CA GLY A 129 26.93 -19.77 -28.58
C GLY A 129 27.62 -19.28 -27.31
N ALA A 130 28.58 -20.07 -26.82
CA ALA A 130 29.89 -19.69 -26.26
C ALA A 130 30.15 -18.34 -25.54
N ALA A 131 30.46 -18.47 -24.24
CA ALA A 131 31.78 -18.21 -23.61
C ALA A 131 32.26 -16.79 -23.19
N ARG A 132 32.84 -16.76 -21.96
CA ARG A 132 33.88 -15.86 -21.37
C ARG A 132 33.39 -14.49 -20.87
N LYS A 133 33.88 -13.87 -19.79
CA LYS A 133 34.91 -14.17 -18.76
C LYS A 133 34.64 -13.24 -17.55
N ALA A 134 35.25 -13.57 -16.42
CA ALA A 134 35.26 -12.86 -15.14
C ALA A 134 35.65 -11.37 -15.19
N VAL A 135 35.29 -10.61 -14.13
CA VAL A 135 36.22 -10.00 -13.14
C VAL A 135 35.43 -8.97 -12.28
N LYS A 136 35.31 -9.25 -10.97
CA LYS A 136 35.29 -8.26 -9.87
C LYS A 136 36.76 -7.87 -9.61
N PRO A 137 37.16 -6.68 -9.13
CA PRO A 137 36.60 -6.08 -7.91
C PRO A 137 36.59 -4.54 -7.88
N GLY A 138 36.00 -3.96 -6.84
CA GLY A 138 36.07 -2.53 -6.58
C GLY A 138 35.09 -2.13 -5.50
N GLU A 139 35.50 -2.31 -4.24
CA GLU A 139 34.92 -1.64 -3.09
C GLU A 139 34.71 -0.16 -3.38
N GLN A 140 33.47 0.29 -3.24
CA GLN A 140 33.20 1.64 -2.77
C GLN A 140 32.14 1.48 -1.68
N GLU A 141 32.61 1.50 -0.44
CA GLU A 141 31.81 1.84 0.74
C GLU A 141 31.21 3.23 0.49
N ALA A 142 30.00 3.25 -0.10
CA ALA A 142 29.17 4.43 -0.11
C ALA A 142 28.59 4.57 1.31
N PRO A 143 28.67 5.76 1.93
CA PRO A 143 28.15 5.95 3.28
C PRO A 143 26.67 5.57 3.26
N VAL A 144 26.21 4.90 4.32
CA VAL A 144 24.80 4.59 4.58
C VAL A 144 24.07 5.92 4.67
N THR A 145 23.74 6.47 3.51
CA THR A 145 23.07 7.74 3.37
C THR A 145 21.63 7.38 3.57
N VAL A 146 21.16 7.62 4.79
CA VAL A 146 19.73 7.61 5.10
C VAL A 146 19.06 8.57 4.11
N ARG A 147 18.54 8.03 3.00
CA ARG A 147 17.92 8.84 1.94
C ARG A 147 16.53 9.20 2.44
N LYS A 148 16.44 10.32 3.15
CA LYS A 148 15.16 10.92 3.55
C LYS A 148 14.51 11.55 2.33
N LEU A 149 13.36 11.04 1.93
CA LEU A 149 12.51 11.61 0.89
C LEU A 149 11.47 12.50 1.57
N ILE A 150 11.51 13.81 1.33
CA ILE A 150 10.42 14.71 1.77
C ILE A 150 9.43 14.81 0.61
N PHE A 151 8.15 14.57 0.91
CA PHE A 151 7.07 14.61 -0.06
C PHE A 151 5.83 15.28 0.54
N SER A 152 4.98 15.82 -0.35
CA SER A 152 3.66 16.34 0.00
C SER A 152 2.57 15.36 -0.42
N LEU A 153 1.38 15.44 0.18
CA LEU A 153 0.25 14.55 -0.15
C LEU A 153 -0.15 14.61 -1.63
N ASP A 154 0.01 15.77 -2.28
CA ASP A 154 -0.32 15.97 -3.70
C ASP A 154 0.57 15.17 -4.66
N GLU A 155 1.77 14.82 -4.22
CA GLU A 155 2.75 14.04 -4.99
C GLU A 155 2.51 12.53 -4.85
N VAL A 156 1.69 12.12 -3.87
CA VAL A 156 1.38 10.73 -3.58
C VAL A 156 0.28 10.23 -4.52
N GLU A 157 0.57 9.15 -5.24
CA GLU A 157 -0.43 8.41 -6.00
C GLU A 157 -1.14 7.42 -5.08
N ARG A 158 -0.37 6.63 -4.31
CA ARG A 158 -0.87 5.63 -3.36
C ARG A 158 0.11 5.47 -2.21
N ALA A 159 -0.39 5.37 -0.98
CA ALA A 159 0.40 5.01 0.19
C ALA A 159 -0.30 3.88 0.95
N ARG A 160 0.46 2.92 1.47
CA ARG A 160 -0.08 1.80 2.26
C ARG A 160 0.84 1.42 3.42
N LEU A 161 0.26 0.95 4.51
CA LEU A 161 1.03 0.41 5.63
C LEU A 161 1.63 -0.95 5.28
N VAL A 162 2.89 -1.16 5.70
CA VAL A 162 3.55 -2.46 5.62
C VAL A 162 3.45 -3.12 6.99
N PRO A 163 2.87 -4.33 7.10
CA PRO A 163 2.79 -5.00 8.38
C PRO A 163 4.15 -5.45 8.87
N ILE A 164 4.46 -5.11 10.12
CA ILE A 164 5.61 -5.67 10.82
C ILE A 164 5.12 -6.97 11.46
N VAL A 165 5.23 -8.09 10.74
CA VAL A 165 4.98 -9.42 11.30
C VAL A 165 6.23 -9.81 12.09
N LYS A 166 6.23 -9.57 13.40
CA LYS A 166 7.22 -10.15 14.31
C LYS A 166 6.78 -11.59 14.59
N PHE A 167 7.51 -12.56 14.03
CA PHE A 167 7.36 -13.98 14.32
C PHE A 167 7.87 -14.32 15.73
#